data_AF-A0AAV0PDT4-F1
#
_entry.id   AF-A0AAV0PDT4-F1
#
_cell.length_a   1.000
_cell.length_b   1.000
_cell.length_c   1.000
_cell.angle_alpha   90.00
_cell.angle_beta   90.00
_cell.angle_gamma   90.00
#
_symmetry.space_group_name_H-M   'P 1'
#
loop_
_entity.id
_entity.type
_entity.pdbx_description
1 polymer ?
#
loop_
_entity_poly.entity_id
_entity_poly.type
_entity_poly.pdbx_seq_one_letter_code
_entity_poly.pdbx_strand_id
1 'polypeptide(L)' 'MVKYATIARGDAEVFMKFARTEEAGGVVTDAGGRPLDFSGGLYLQGLDRGIIASAGAELHERIIKAVDASWNSSSL' A
#
# COMPACT_ATOMS: atom_id res chain seq x y z
N MET A 1 14.10 14.62 1.85
CA MET A 1 14.42 13.42 2.66
C MET A 1 13.21 13.11 3.53
N VAL A 2 12.23 12.33 3.06
CA VAL A 2 10.94 12.09 3.77
C VAL A 2 10.52 10.62 3.79
N LYS A 3 11.31 9.73 3.17
CA LYS A 3 10.90 8.33 2.90
C LYS A 3 10.72 7.46 4.15
N TYR A 4 11.27 7.88 5.28
CA TYR A 4 11.22 7.13 6.55
C TYR A 4 10.48 7.87 7.66
N ALA A 5 10.06 9.13 7.44
CA ALA A 5 9.42 9.92 8.49
C ALA A 5 8.06 9.33 8.89
N THR A 6 7.33 8.79 7.92
CA THR A 6 6.04 8.12 8.12
C THR A 6 6.20 6.78 8.85
N ILE A 7 7.29 6.03 8.58
CA ILE A 7 7.61 4.81 9.35
C ILE A 7 8.03 5.16 10.78
N ALA A 8 8.90 6.17 10.95
CA ALA A 8 9.39 6.58 12.26
C ALA A 8 8.29 7.18 13.16
N ARG A 9 7.24 7.75 12.57
CA ARG A 9 6.04 8.20 13.30
C ARG A 9 5.05 7.08 13.63
N GLY A 10 5.26 5.86 13.11
CA GLY A 10 4.31 4.76 13.24
C GLY A 10 3.10 4.88 12.30
N ASP A 11 3.11 5.85 11.39
CA ASP A 11 2.03 6.09 10.43
C ASP A 11 2.10 5.11 9.23
N ALA A 12 3.16 4.31 9.12
CA ALA A 12 3.32 3.23 8.14
C ALA A 12 4.24 2.11 8.68
N GLU A 13 3.88 0.85 8.47
CA GLU A 13 4.67 -0.29 9.00
C GLU A 13 5.73 -0.84 8.01
N VAL A 14 5.55 -0.62 6.69
CA VAL A 14 6.47 -1.13 5.65
C VAL A 14 6.62 -0.12 4.51
N PHE A 15 7.86 0.12 4.07
CA PHE A 15 8.18 0.86 2.84
C PHE A 15 8.94 -0.09 1.89
N MET A 16 8.32 -0.44 0.77
CA MET A 16 8.97 -1.19 -0.29
C MET A 16 9.14 -0.32 -1.54
N LYS A 17 10.37 -0.21 -2.03
CA LYS A 17 10.70 0.50 -3.27
C LYS A 17 11.07 -0.52 -4.34
N PHE A 18 10.21 -0.70 -5.34
CA PHE A 18 10.52 -1.49 -6.52
C PHE A 18 10.79 -0.56 -7.71
N ALA A 19 11.81 -0.88 -8.51
CA ALA A 19 12.19 -0.08 -9.69
C ALA A 19 11.25 -0.30 -10.89
N ARG A 20 10.51 -1.41 -10.90
CA ARG A 20 9.48 -1.81 -11.87
C ARG A 20 8.62 -2.86 -11.16
N THR A 21 7.61 -2.45 -10.41
CA THR A 21 6.81 -3.38 -9.61
C THR A 21 5.97 -4.26 -10.52
N GLU A 22 5.05 -3.69 -11.29
CA GLU A 22 4.11 -4.46 -12.13
C GLU A 22 4.79 -5.15 -13.31
N GLU A 23 5.73 -4.46 -13.95
CA GLU A 23 6.52 -5.01 -15.06
C GLU A 23 7.44 -6.17 -14.67
N ALA A 24 7.71 -6.35 -13.37
CA ALA A 24 8.46 -7.50 -12.84
C ALA A 24 7.53 -8.55 -12.20
N GLY A 25 6.21 -8.45 -12.42
CA GLY A 25 5.20 -9.36 -11.85
C GLY A 25 4.73 -9.00 -10.43
N GLY A 26 5.12 -7.84 -9.91
CA GLY A 26 4.61 -7.28 -8.67
C GLY A 26 3.21 -6.68 -8.82
N VAL A 27 2.58 -6.36 -7.70
CA VAL A 27 1.21 -5.82 -7.65
C VAL A 27 1.22 -4.53 -6.84
N VAL A 28 0.51 -3.50 -7.31
CA VAL A 28 0.36 -2.23 -6.60
C VAL A 28 -1.12 -1.82 -6.57
N THR A 29 -1.67 -1.64 -5.38
CA THR A 29 -3.06 -1.22 -5.16
C THR A 29 -3.14 -0.22 -4.01
N ASP A 30 -4.32 0.34 -3.78
CA ASP A 30 -4.61 0.91 -2.46
C ASP A 30 -4.67 -0.18 -1.37
N ALA A 31 -4.77 0.20 -0.11
CA ALA A 31 -4.83 -0.78 0.99
C ALA A 31 -6.19 -1.50 1.12
N GLY A 32 -7.19 -1.13 0.31
CA GLY A 32 -8.42 -1.88 0.09
C GLY A 32 -8.33 -2.90 -1.06
N GLY A 33 -7.17 -3.00 -1.75
CA GLY A 33 -6.96 -3.90 -2.87
C GLY A 33 -7.43 -3.38 -4.23
N ARG A 34 -7.82 -2.10 -4.33
CA ARG A 34 -8.29 -1.48 -5.57
C ARG A 34 -7.12 -0.92 -6.39
N PRO A 35 -7.14 -1.03 -7.73
CA PRO A 35 -6.13 -0.40 -8.57
C PRO A 35 -6.04 1.10 -8.33
N LEU A 36 -4.83 1.65 -8.45
CA LEU A 36 -4.61 3.09 -8.30
C LEU A 36 -5.14 3.84 -9.52
N ASP A 37 -5.91 4.90 -9.28
CA ASP A 37 -6.38 5.81 -10.33
C ASP A 37 -5.43 7.00 -10.48
N PHE A 38 -4.64 7.00 -11.56
CA PHE A 38 -3.70 8.06 -11.90
C PHE A 38 -4.31 9.18 -12.76
N SER A 39 -5.61 9.16 -13.05
CA SER A 39 -6.27 10.17 -13.90
C SER A 39 -6.30 11.57 -13.26
N GLY A 40 -6.18 11.66 -11.93
CA GLY A 40 -6.20 12.91 -11.15
C GLY A 40 -4.93 13.77 -11.22
N GLY A 41 -3.94 13.41 -12.03
CA GLY A 41 -2.70 14.18 -12.20
C GLY A 41 -1.63 13.80 -11.16
N LEU A 42 -1.01 14.80 -10.53
CA LEU A 42 0.14 14.61 -9.62
C LEU A 42 -0.18 13.83 -8.34
N TYR A 43 -1.45 13.73 -7.95
CA TYR A 43 -1.88 13.16 -6.68
C TYR A 43 -2.87 12.02 -6.89
N LEU A 44 -2.70 10.97 -6.10
CA LEU A 44 -3.67 9.88 -5.98
C LEU A 44 -4.76 10.29 -4.98
N GLN A 45 -6.02 10.23 -5.42
CA GLN A 45 -7.18 10.58 -4.61
C GLN A 45 -8.03 9.32 -4.35
N GLY A 46 -8.86 9.36 -3.30
CA GLY A 46 -9.81 8.27 -3.00
C GLY A 46 -9.18 6.95 -2.55
N LEU A 47 -7.91 6.98 -2.11
CA LEU A 47 -7.22 5.80 -1.58
C LEU A 47 -7.88 5.31 -0.29
N ASP A 48 -8.09 4.00 -0.19
CA ASP A 48 -8.44 3.37 1.07
C ASP A 48 -7.16 3.08 1.86
N ARG A 49 -6.99 3.71 3.02
CA ARG A 49 -5.94 3.48 4.04
C ARG A 49 -4.47 3.56 3.56
N GLY A 50 -4.19 3.88 2.30
CA GLY A 50 -2.84 4.05 1.75
C GLY A 50 -2.58 3.25 0.48
N ILE A 51 -1.31 2.93 0.21
CA ILE A 51 -0.85 2.20 -0.98
C ILE A 51 -0.06 0.97 -0.53
N ILE A 52 -0.34 -0.17 -1.14
CA ILE A 52 0.39 -1.43 -0.92
C ILE A 52 1.08 -1.81 -2.24
N ALA A 53 2.36 -2.16 -2.13
CA ALA A 53 3.14 -2.71 -3.23
C ALA A 53 3.78 -4.03 -2.78
N SER A 54 3.64 -5.08 -3.58
CA SER A 54 4.16 -6.41 -3.27
C SER A 54 4.77 -7.10 -4.49
N ALA A 55 5.53 -8.18 -4.25
CA ALA A 55 6.25 -8.92 -5.28
C ALA A 55 5.37 -9.93 -6.07
N GLY A 56 4.07 -10.01 -5.79
CA GLY A 56 3.14 -10.92 -6.48
C GLY A 56 1.80 -11.06 -5.78
N ALA A 57 0.79 -11.55 -6.49
CA ALA A 57 -0.61 -11.56 -6.05
C ALA A 57 -0.86 -12.30 -4.73
N GLU A 58 -0.22 -13.46 -4.52
CA GLU A 58 -0.42 -14.25 -3.28
C GLU A 58 0.05 -13.49 -2.03
N LEU A 59 1.23 -12.86 -2.10
CA LEU A 59 1.74 -12.03 -1.01
C LEU A 59 0.87 -10.79 -0.83
N HIS A 60 0.41 -10.19 -1.93
CA HIS A 60 -0.46 -9.01 -1.92
C HIS A 60 -1.74 -9.23 -1.13
N GLU A 61 -2.44 -10.33 -1.41
CA GLU A 61 -3.67 -10.70 -0.71
C GLU A 61 -3.45 -10.93 0.78
N ARG A 62 -2.33 -11.57 1.14
CA ARG A 62 -1.98 -11.81 2.55
C ARG A 62 -1.73 -10.51 3.29
N ILE A 63 -1.06 -9.54 2.66
CA ILE A 63 -0.82 -8.22 3.25
C ILE A 63 -2.15 -7.47 3.41
N ILE A 64 -3.02 -7.43 2.40
CA ILE A 64 -4.33 -6.77 2.49
C ILE A 64 -5.16 -7.35 3.65
N LYS A 65 -5.23 -8.68 3.78
CA LYS A 65 -5.94 -9.33 4.89
C LYS A 65 -5.37 -8.97 6.25
N ALA A 66 -4.04 -8.88 6.37
CA ALA A 66 -3.38 -8.48 7.61
C ALA A 66 -3.67 -7.02 7.96
N VAL A 67 -3.64 -6.12 6.97
CA VAL A 67 -4.00 -4.71 7.12
C VAL A 67 -5.45 -4.57 7.58
N ASP A 68 -6.39 -5.29 6.95
CA ASP A 68 -7.80 -5.22 7.32
C ASP A 68 -8.05 -5.75 8.73
N ALA A 69 -7.43 -6.88 9.11
CA ALA A 69 -7.51 -7.42 10.46
C ALA A 69 -6.93 -6.45 11.51
N SER A 70 -5.78 -5.83 11.23
CA SER A 70 -5.14 -4.85 12.12
C SER A 70 -5.99 -3.60 12.28
N TRP A 71 -6.55 -3.08 11.18
CA TRP A 71 -7.37 -1.87 11.18
C TRP A 71 -8.69 -2.06 11.95
N ASN A 72 -9.35 -3.20 11.77
CA ASN A 72 -10.57 -3.56 12.51
C ASN A 72 -10.30 -3.78 14.00
N SER A 73 -9.07 -4.13 14.39
CA SER A 73 -8.68 -4.30 15.80
C SER A 73 -8.28 -2.98 16.49
N SER A 74 -7.93 -1.96 15.72
CA SER A 74 -7.43 -0.66 16.21
C SER A 74 -8.49 0.46 16.18
N SER A 75 -9.72 0.14 15.76
CA SER A 75 -10.86 1.07 15.69
C SER A 75 -11.87 0.89 16.85
N LEU A 76 -11.45 0.22 17.93
CA LEU A 76 -12.08 0.20 19.25
C LEU A 76 -11.44 1.25 20.16
#